data_AF-A0A438FVW9-F1
#
_entry.id   AF-A0A438FVW9-F1
#
_cell.length_a   1.000
_cell.length_b   1.000
_cell.length_c   1.000
_cell.angle_alpha   90.00
_cell.angle_beta   90.00
_cell.angle_gamma   90.00
#
_symmetry.space_group_name_H-M   'P 1'
#
loop_
_entity.id
_entity.type
_entity.pdbx_description
1 polymer ?
#
loop_
_entity_poly.entity_id
_entity_poly.type
_entity_poly.pdbx_seq_one_letter_code
_entity_poly.pdbx_strand_id
1 'polypeptide(L)'
;MPNLERLILEGCRSLVKIDPSIGNLKKLSLMNLKDCKMLKSLPKRICEFEFLETLILAGCSRLEKLLGDWEERQSSVNLKASRTYRRFILPRKLRILHLGHCKSFQEILKLRSSIQEVDASNSISMGTFSWNTRLGASILQRIKINPESAFSFVLPGSTIPQDLQ
;
A
#
# COMPACT_ATOMS: atom_id res chain seq x y z
N MET A 1 -0.97 21.81 17.02
CA MET A 1 0.34 21.47 16.42
C MET A 1 0.24 21.45 14.90
N PRO A 2 0.13 22.60 14.22
CA PRO A 2 -0.15 22.63 12.78
C PRO A 2 1.05 22.24 11.90
N ASN A 3 2.26 22.14 12.47
CA ASN A 3 3.50 21.89 11.73
C ASN A 3 4.09 20.48 11.91
N LEU A 4 3.31 19.52 12.42
CA LEU A 4 3.85 18.17 12.62
C LEU A 4 4.03 17.47 11.26
N GLU A 5 5.28 17.14 10.93
CA GLU A 5 5.64 16.48 9.67
C GLU A 5 5.71 14.95 9.80
N ARG A 6 6.05 14.45 11.00
CA ARG A 6 6.25 13.02 11.24
C ARG A 6 5.44 12.57 12.45
N LEU A 7 4.59 11.57 12.25
CA LEU A 7 3.81 10.91 13.30
C LEU A 7 4.26 9.46 13.40
N ILE A 8 4.82 9.09 14.55
CA ILE A 8 5.28 7.73 14.84
C ILE A 8 4.45 7.17 16.00
N LEU A 9 3.62 6.16 15.71
CA LEU A 9 2.84 5.38 16.68
C LEU A 9 3.21 3.90 16.58
N GLU A 10 4.45 3.60 16.19
CA GLU A 10 4.93 2.23 16.04
C GLU A 10 4.78 1.44 17.35
N GLY A 11 4.24 0.24 17.26
CA GLY A 11 4.06 -0.66 18.38
C GLY A 11 2.94 -0.26 19.34
N CYS A 12 2.09 0.72 19.01
CA CYS A 12 0.90 1.07 19.81
C CYS A 12 -0.16 -0.04 19.72
N ARG A 13 0.03 -1.14 20.46
CA ARG A 13 -0.79 -2.36 20.39
C ARG A 13 -2.25 -2.13 20.79
N SER A 14 -2.53 -1.16 21.67
CA SER A 14 -3.88 -0.82 22.11
C SER A 14 -4.59 0.20 21.21
N LEU A 15 -3.93 0.72 20.17
CA LEU A 15 -4.52 1.68 19.25
C LEU A 15 -5.59 0.99 18.40
N VAL A 16 -6.86 1.29 18.64
CA VAL A 16 -7.99 0.68 17.90
C VAL A 16 -8.40 1.53 16.70
N LYS A 17 -8.37 2.86 16.86
CA LYS A 17 -8.78 3.86 15.86
C LYS A 17 -7.89 5.09 15.97
N ILE A 18 -7.70 5.78 14.85
CA ILE A 18 -7.10 7.12 14.83
C ILE A 18 -8.22 8.15 14.77
N ASP A 19 -8.12 9.18 15.59
CA ASP A 19 -9.11 10.24 15.64
C ASP A 19 -9.13 11.06 14.32
N PRO A 20 -10.32 11.45 13.79
CA PRO A 20 -10.40 12.25 12.57
C PRO A 20 -9.69 13.60 12.62
N SER A 21 -9.41 14.15 13.81
CA SER A 21 -8.60 15.37 14.00
C SER A 21 -7.20 15.25 13.42
N ILE A 22 -6.71 14.04 13.14
CA ILE A 22 -5.44 13.83 12.44
C ILE A 22 -5.38 14.57 11.10
N GLY A 23 -6.52 14.73 10.41
CA GLY A 23 -6.60 15.48 9.15
C GLY A 23 -6.26 16.97 9.27
N ASN A 24 -6.14 17.50 10.48
CA ASN A 24 -5.68 18.88 10.74
C ASN A 24 -4.15 19.00 10.67
N LEU A 25 -3.41 17.89 10.62
CA LEU A 25 -1.95 17.88 10.47
C LEU A 25 -1.56 18.09 9.01
N LYS A 26 -1.80 19.31 8.49
CA LYS A 26 -1.67 19.59 7.06
C LYS A 26 -0.24 19.40 6.52
N LYS A 27 0.80 19.52 7.35
CA LYS A 27 2.21 19.31 6.95
C LYS A 27 2.72 17.88 7.11
N LEU A 28 1.85 16.93 7.48
CA LEU A 28 2.28 15.56 7.76
C LEU A 28 2.77 14.88 6.47
N SER A 29 4.06 14.53 6.44
CA SER A 29 4.72 13.82 5.34
C SER A 29 4.96 12.34 5.62
N LEU A 30 5.05 11.95 6.90
CA LEU A 30 5.25 10.56 7.30
C LEU A 30 4.31 10.16 8.43
N MET A 31 3.60 9.04 8.23
CA MET A 31 2.81 8.38 9.25
C MET A 31 3.26 6.93 9.43
N ASN A 32 3.81 6.59 10.59
CA ASN A 32 4.24 5.24 10.93
C ASN A 32 3.31 4.63 12.00
N LEU A 33 2.55 3.62 11.60
CA LEU A 33 1.62 2.85 12.44
C LEU A 33 2.05 1.38 12.53
N LYS A 34 3.32 1.09 12.24
CA LYS A 34 3.85 -0.28 12.24
C LYS A 34 3.51 -0.99 13.55
N ASP A 35 3.13 -2.26 13.47
CA ASP A 35 2.79 -3.13 14.60
C ASP A 35 1.66 -2.61 15.51
N CYS A 36 0.79 -1.72 15.02
CA CYS A 36 -0.49 -1.36 15.66
C CYS A 36 -1.52 -2.48 15.49
N LYS A 37 -1.33 -3.59 16.21
CA LYS A 37 -2.07 -4.85 16.01
C LYS A 37 -3.59 -4.76 16.23
N MET A 38 -4.07 -3.83 17.05
CA MET A 38 -5.51 -3.63 17.28
C MET A 38 -6.16 -2.59 16.37
N LEU A 39 -5.39 -1.92 15.51
CA LEU A 39 -5.91 -0.87 14.63
C LEU A 39 -6.88 -1.48 13.63
N LYS A 40 -8.14 -1.03 13.64
CA LYS A 40 -9.21 -1.58 12.79
C LYS A 40 -9.44 -0.78 11.52
N SER A 41 -9.27 0.54 11.60
CA SER A 41 -9.51 1.45 10.48
C SER A 41 -8.70 2.74 10.61
N LEU A 42 -8.47 3.37 9.46
CA LEU A 42 -7.96 4.74 9.35
C LEU A 42 -9.14 5.71 9.17
N PRO A 43 -9.05 6.95 9.67
CA PRO A 43 -10.09 7.95 9.47
C PRO A 43 -10.17 8.34 7.99
N LYS A 44 -11.38 8.62 7.50
CA LYS A 44 -11.60 9.04 6.10
C LYS A 44 -10.72 10.22 5.69
N ARG A 45 -10.51 11.17 6.60
CA ARG A 45 -9.69 12.39 6.39
C ARG A 45 -8.21 12.12 6.13
N ILE A 46 -7.74 10.87 6.19
CA ILE A 46 -6.39 10.52 5.75
C ILE A 46 -6.18 10.87 4.26
N CYS A 47 -7.24 10.89 3.45
CA CYS A 47 -7.18 11.33 2.05
C CYS A 47 -6.98 12.86 1.90
N GLU A 48 -7.15 13.64 2.96
CA GLU A 48 -6.97 15.11 2.95
C GLU A 48 -5.52 15.55 3.19
N PHE A 49 -4.59 14.63 3.44
CA PHE A 49 -3.18 14.97 3.57
C PHE A 49 -2.57 15.28 2.20
N GLU A 50 -2.31 16.57 1.97
CA GLU A 50 -1.70 17.05 0.74
C GLU A 50 -0.21 16.73 0.64
N PHE A 51 0.48 16.53 1.77
CA PHE A 51 1.93 16.33 1.82
C PHE A 51 2.34 14.93 2.27
N LEU A 52 1.39 13.99 2.48
CA LEU A 52 1.73 12.66 2.98
C LEU A 52 2.45 11.84 1.92
N GLU A 53 3.76 11.74 2.07
CA GLU A 53 4.64 10.98 1.18
C GLU A 53 4.72 9.51 1.59
N THR A 54 4.64 9.19 2.89
CA THR A 54 4.87 7.83 3.40
C THR A 54 3.86 7.40 4.45
N LEU A 55 3.21 6.27 4.21
CA LEU A 55 2.31 5.59 5.15
C LEU A 55 2.79 4.15 5.43
N ILE A 56 3.11 3.86 6.70
CA ILE A 56 3.56 2.54 7.15
C ILE A 56 2.46 1.90 8.00
N LEU A 57 1.95 0.76 7.55
CA LEU A 57 0.91 -0.07 8.17
C LEU A 57 1.39 -1.51 8.41
N ALA A 58 2.68 -1.78 8.24
CA ALA A 58 3.25 -3.11 8.38
C ALA A 58 2.89 -3.72 9.76
N GLY A 59 2.39 -4.95 9.79
CA GLY A 59 2.02 -5.62 11.05
C GLY A 59 0.68 -5.17 11.66
N CYS A 60 -0.11 -4.31 11.00
CA CYS A 60 -1.47 -3.95 11.40
C CYS A 60 -2.47 -5.08 11.07
N SER A 61 -2.41 -6.17 11.83
CA SER A 61 -3.13 -7.41 11.49
C SER A 61 -4.65 -7.31 11.53
N ARG A 62 -5.22 -6.37 12.29
CA ARG A 62 -6.68 -6.15 12.39
C ARG A 62 -7.20 -5.04 11.49
N LEU A 63 -6.37 -4.45 10.65
CA LEU A 63 -6.78 -3.36 9.78
C LEU A 63 -7.71 -3.90 8.68
N GLU A 64 -8.99 -3.58 8.75
CA GLU A 64 -10.03 -4.11 7.87
C GLU A 64 -10.35 -3.16 6.71
N LYS A 65 -10.17 -1.85 6.91
CA LYS A 65 -10.54 -0.82 5.93
C LYS A 65 -9.46 0.23 5.80
N LEU A 66 -8.87 0.28 4.60
CA LEU A 66 -8.15 1.44 4.06
C LEU A 66 -9.10 2.35 3.26
N LEU A 67 -10.42 2.11 3.35
CA LEU A 67 -11.48 2.76 2.59
C LEU A 67 -11.71 4.21 3.06
N GLY A 68 -11.07 5.15 2.37
CA GLY A 68 -11.61 6.47 2.12
C GLY A 68 -11.65 6.65 0.61
N ASP A 69 -12.47 7.55 0.09
CA ASP A 69 -12.41 7.92 -1.32
C ASP A 69 -11.08 8.65 -1.56
N TRP A 70 -9.99 7.91 -1.83
CA TRP A 70 -8.67 8.44 -2.23
C TRP A 70 -8.72 9.04 -3.65
N GLU A 71 -9.90 9.47 -4.09
CA GLU A 71 -10.23 9.57 -5.52
C GLU A 71 -9.71 10.86 -6.17
N GLU A 72 -9.45 11.93 -5.41
CA GLU A 72 -9.27 13.24 -6.05
C GLU A 72 -8.09 14.12 -5.58
N ARG A 73 -7.59 14.05 -4.33
CA ARG A 73 -6.76 15.15 -3.78
C ARG A 73 -5.41 14.84 -3.16
N GLN A 74 -4.87 13.62 -3.27
CA GLN A 74 -3.54 13.37 -2.72
C GLN A 74 -2.41 13.68 -3.70
N SER A 75 -1.27 14.13 -3.14
CA SER A 75 0.04 14.03 -3.75
C SER A 75 0.51 12.57 -3.73
N SER A 76 1.71 12.30 -4.25
CA SER A 76 2.13 10.92 -4.38
C SER A 76 2.50 10.29 -3.04
N VAL A 77 2.07 9.04 -2.82
CA VAL A 77 2.27 8.33 -1.55
C VAL A 77 2.99 6.99 -1.76
N ASN A 78 3.80 6.63 -0.77
CA ASN A 78 4.46 5.34 -0.61
C ASN A 78 3.74 4.57 0.49
N LEU A 79 3.23 3.39 0.17
CA LEU A 79 2.46 2.54 1.08
C LEU A 79 3.24 1.28 1.44
N LYS A 80 3.52 1.09 2.73
CA LYS A 80 4.12 -0.14 3.27
C LYS A 80 3.09 -0.86 4.13
N ALA A 81 2.46 -1.91 3.63
CA ALA A 81 1.36 -2.62 4.30
C ALA A 81 1.63 -4.13 4.40
N SER A 82 2.86 -4.52 4.74
CA SER A 82 3.21 -5.93 4.98
C SER A 82 2.40 -6.56 6.12
N ARG A 83 2.04 -7.85 6.01
CA ARG A 83 1.31 -8.62 7.06
C ARG A 83 -0.07 -8.04 7.45
N THR A 84 -0.77 -7.41 6.52
CA THR A 84 -2.15 -6.95 6.70
C THR A 84 -3.12 -7.88 5.97
N TYR A 85 -4.28 -8.22 6.56
CA TYR A 85 -5.00 -9.46 6.22
C TYR A 85 -6.25 -9.34 5.33
N ARG A 86 -6.63 -8.19 4.73
CA ARG A 86 -7.87 -8.09 3.93
C ARG A 86 -7.79 -7.07 2.78
N ARG A 87 -8.78 -7.11 1.86
CA ARG A 87 -8.89 -6.32 0.61
C ARG A 87 -8.42 -4.86 0.77
N PHE A 88 -7.44 -4.46 -0.04
CA PHE A 88 -7.00 -3.07 -0.16
C PHE A 88 -7.69 -2.37 -1.35
N ILE A 89 -7.80 -1.05 -1.25
CA ILE A 89 -7.94 -0.17 -2.42
C ILE A 89 -6.70 0.73 -2.42
N LEU A 90 -5.99 0.83 -3.55
CA LEU A 90 -4.76 1.61 -3.64
C LEU A 90 -5.10 3.10 -3.82
N PRO A 91 -4.35 3.99 -3.17
CA PRO A 91 -4.37 5.42 -3.46
C PRO A 91 -4.18 5.69 -4.97
N ARG A 92 -4.87 6.68 -5.52
CA ARG A 92 -4.83 6.96 -6.97
C ARG A 92 -3.44 7.38 -7.47
N LYS A 93 -2.68 8.10 -6.64
CA LYS A 93 -1.30 8.52 -6.94
C LYS A 93 -0.25 7.73 -6.16
N LEU A 94 -0.57 6.48 -5.80
CA LEU A 94 0.40 5.59 -5.19
C LEU A 94 1.60 5.41 -6.14
N ARG A 95 2.81 5.62 -5.62
CA ARG A 95 4.06 5.36 -6.34
C ARG A 95 4.66 4.02 -5.93
N ILE A 96 4.83 3.81 -4.65
CA ILE A 96 5.54 2.64 -4.14
C ILE A 96 4.60 1.81 -3.28
N LEU A 97 4.51 0.51 -3.55
CA LEU A 97 3.67 -0.44 -2.83
C LEU A 97 4.49 -1.61 -2.30
N HIS A 98 4.65 -1.71 -0.98
CA HIS A 98 5.30 -2.85 -0.33
C HIS A 98 4.25 -3.68 0.40
N LEU A 99 4.08 -4.92 -0.04
CA LEU A 99 3.10 -5.88 0.46
C LEU A 99 3.73 -7.21 0.87
N GLY A 100 5.02 -7.23 1.18
CA GLY A 100 5.70 -8.45 1.65
C GLY A 100 4.95 -9.14 2.80
N HIS A 101 4.95 -10.47 2.80
CA HIS A 101 4.23 -11.31 3.79
C HIS A 101 2.70 -11.15 3.82
N CYS A 102 2.06 -10.67 2.74
CA CYS A 102 0.59 -10.59 2.64
C CYS A 102 -0.01 -11.85 2.01
N LYS A 103 -0.84 -12.59 2.76
CA LYS A 103 -1.45 -13.86 2.30
C LYS A 103 -2.54 -13.70 1.23
N SER A 104 -3.17 -12.53 1.15
CA SER A 104 -4.30 -12.26 0.23
C SER A 104 -3.90 -11.38 -0.97
N PHE A 105 -2.61 -11.18 -1.20
CA PHE A 105 -2.11 -10.23 -2.22
C PHE A 105 -2.54 -10.57 -3.66
N GLN A 106 -2.78 -11.85 -3.95
CA GLN A 106 -3.25 -12.31 -5.27
C GLN A 106 -4.68 -11.83 -5.62
N GLU A 107 -5.51 -11.55 -4.61
CA GLU A 107 -6.88 -11.05 -4.82
C GLU A 107 -6.96 -9.52 -4.97
N ILE A 108 -5.81 -8.84 -4.86
CA ILE A 108 -5.72 -7.41 -4.69
C ILE A 108 -5.34 -6.70 -6.01
N LEU A 109 -6.26 -5.81 -6.42
CA LEU A 109 -6.10 -4.60 -7.25
C LEU A 109 -5.58 -4.69 -8.70
N LYS A 110 -6.26 -3.90 -9.55
CA LYS A 110 -5.71 -3.37 -10.80
C LYS A 110 -4.73 -2.26 -10.43
N LEU A 111 -3.46 -2.40 -10.82
CA LEU A 111 -2.45 -1.37 -10.63
C LEU A 111 -2.80 -0.15 -11.48
N ARG A 112 -2.61 1.05 -10.92
CA ARG A 112 -2.75 2.30 -11.68
C ARG A 112 -1.41 2.68 -12.32
N SER A 113 -1.46 3.47 -13.38
CA SER A 113 -0.28 3.94 -14.12
C SER A 113 0.71 4.75 -13.26
N SER A 114 0.26 5.34 -12.16
CA SER A 114 1.11 6.12 -11.24
C SER A 114 2.12 5.29 -10.45
N ILE A 115 1.89 3.98 -10.31
CA ILE A 115 2.71 3.11 -9.47
C ILE A 115 4.06 2.94 -10.14
N GLN A 116 5.16 3.24 -9.46
CA GLN A 116 6.52 3.04 -9.98
C GLN A 116 7.13 1.75 -9.45
N GLU A 117 6.71 1.27 -8.28
CA GLU A 117 7.31 0.09 -7.66
C GLU A 117 6.26 -0.76 -6.95
N VAL A 118 6.33 -2.07 -7.15
CA VAL A 118 5.58 -3.07 -6.38
C VAL A 118 6.54 -4.12 -5.81
N ASP A 119 6.72 -4.13 -4.51
CA ASP A 119 7.50 -5.13 -3.78
C ASP A 119 6.57 -6.04 -2.98
N ALA A 120 6.49 -7.30 -3.38
CA ALA A 120 5.81 -8.35 -2.63
C ALA A 120 6.75 -9.51 -2.30
N SER A 121 8.05 -9.23 -2.24
CA SER A 121 9.05 -10.19 -1.76
C SER A 121 8.59 -10.79 -0.43
N ASN A 122 8.76 -12.09 -0.28
CA ASN A 122 8.40 -12.83 0.94
C ASN A 122 6.88 -12.96 1.25
N SER A 123 5.97 -12.67 0.31
CA SER A 123 4.53 -12.92 0.46
C SER A 123 4.08 -14.39 0.38
N ILE A 124 5.02 -15.33 0.39
CA ILE A 124 4.79 -16.77 0.20
C ILE A 124 4.30 -17.39 1.50
N SER A 125 3.00 -17.33 1.76
CA SER A 125 2.38 -18.29 2.67
C SER A 125 1.74 -19.48 1.93
N MET A 126 1.59 -19.44 0.60
CA MET A 126 1.11 -20.55 -0.22
C MET A 126 1.57 -20.38 -1.69
N GLY A 127 2.61 -21.10 -2.11
CA GLY A 127 2.92 -21.32 -3.54
C GLY A 127 3.54 -20.18 -4.35
N THR A 128 3.88 -20.50 -5.60
CA THR A 128 4.42 -19.58 -6.62
C THR A 128 3.42 -18.47 -6.95
N PHE A 129 3.92 -17.27 -7.28
CA PHE A 129 3.07 -16.19 -7.77
C PHE A 129 2.31 -16.61 -9.04
N SER A 130 0.99 -16.39 -9.08
CA SER A 130 0.15 -16.71 -10.23
C SER A 130 -0.10 -15.47 -11.10
N TRP A 131 0.37 -15.51 -12.35
CA TRP A 131 0.16 -14.47 -13.35
C TRP A 131 -1.30 -14.33 -13.82
N ASN A 132 -2.13 -15.35 -13.56
CA ASN A 132 -3.57 -15.36 -13.89
C ASN A 132 -4.41 -14.57 -12.87
N THR A 133 -3.78 -13.95 -11.88
CA THR A 133 -4.44 -13.09 -10.90
C THR A 133 -4.72 -11.69 -11.47
N ARG A 134 -5.61 -10.93 -10.83
CA ARG A 134 -5.89 -9.52 -11.23
C ARG A 134 -4.61 -8.68 -11.22
N LEU A 135 -3.77 -8.90 -10.21
CA LEU A 135 -2.47 -8.26 -10.10
C LEU A 135 -1.52 -8.69 -11.21
N GLY A 136 -1.40 -10.00 -11.45
CA GLY A 136 -0.58 -10.56 -12.53
C GLY A 136 -0.93 -9.93 -13.87
N ALA A 137 -2.21 -9.98 -14.27
CA ALA A 137 -2.70 -9.35 -15.49
C ALA A 137 -2.37 -7.84 -15.55
N SER A 138 -2.48 -7.13 -14.42
CA SER A 138 -2.17 -5.70 -14.36
C SER A 138 -0.68 -5.40 -14.51
N ILE A 139 0.21 -6.24 -13.97
CA ILE A 139 1.66 -6.11 -14.16
C ILE A 139 2.00 -6.38 -15.63
N LEU A 140 1.43 -7.44 -16.23
CA LEU A 140 1.66 -7.79 -17.63
C LEU A 140 1.25 -6.67 -18.60
N GLN A 141 0.09 -6.05 -18.37
CA GLN A 141 -0.35 -4.91 -19.18
C GLN A 141 0.67 -3.76 -19.14
N ARG A 142 1.31 -3.51 -18.00
CA ARG A 142 2.28 -2.41 -17.87
C ARG A 142 3.58 -2.69 -18.60
N ILE A 143 4.10 -3.91 -18.48
CA ILE A 143 5.28 -4.36 -19.23
C ILE A 143 5.03 -4.20 -20.73
N LYS A 144 3.86 -4.64 -21.22
CA LYS A 144 3.50 -4.53 -22.65
C LYS A 144 3.33 -3.10 -23.14
N ILE A 145 2.71 -2.23 -22.34
CA ILE A 145 2.37 -0.85 -22.76
C ILE A 145 3.60 0.07 -22.72
N ASN A 146 4.52 -0.13 -21.78
CA ASN A 146 5.68 0.73 -21.63
C ASN A 146 6.91 -0.04 -21.10
N PRO A 147 7.60 -0.81 -21.94
CA PRO A 147 8.75 -1.62 -21.55
C PRO A 147 9.95 -0.76 -21.09
N GLU A 148 10.05 0.49 -21.55
CA GLU A 148 11.05 1.48 -21.14
C GLU A 148 10.68 2.22 -19.83
N SER A 149 9.50 1.95 -19.25
CA SER A 149 9.10 2.64 -18.01
C SER A 149 9.95 2.17 -16.83
N ALA A 150 10.24 3.10 -15.92
CA ALA A 150 10.88 2.84 -14.62
C ALA A 150 9.98 2.03 -13.65
N PHE A 151 9.01 1.26 -14.16
CA PHE A 151 8.16 0.41 -13.36
C PHE A 151 8.91 -0.84 -12.92
N SER A 152 9.27 -0.90 -11.63
CA SER A 152 9.91 -2.06 -11.03
C SER A 152 8.90 -2.93 -10.29
N PHE A 153 9.14 -4.24 -10.30
CA PHE A 153 8.40 -5.17 -9.46
C PHE A 153 9.32 -6.26 -8.90
N VAL A 154 9.10 -6.63 -7.64
CA VAL A 154 9.77 -7.73 -6.96
C VAL A 154 8.70 -8.70 -6.47
N LEU A 155 8.63 -9.88 -7.09
CA LEU A 155 7.62 -10.89 -6.81
C LEU A 155 8.24 -12.18 -6.28
N PRO A 156 7.52 -12.92 -5.42
CA PRO A 156 8.05 -14.15 -4.85
C PRO A 156 8.07 -15.31 -5.84
N GLY A 157 9.24 -15.94 -6.01
CA GLY A 157 9.39 -17.28 -6.57
C GLY A 157 8.89 -17.46 -8.01
N SER A 158 8.79 -16.41 -8.81
CA SER A 158 8.29 -16.49 -10.18
C SER A 158 9.31 -15.99 -11.19
N THR A 159 9.63 -16.82 -12.16
CA THR A 159 10.16 -16.40 -13.46
C THR A 159 9.07 -15.62 -14.21
N ILE A 160 9.45 -14.53 -14.88
CA ILE A 160 8.56 -13.80 -15.81
C ILE A 160 8.15 -14.80 -16.91
N PRO A 161 6.87 -14.83 -17.36
CA PRO A 161 6.47 -15.74 -18.44
C PRO A 161 7.33 -15.48 -19.68
N GLN A 162 7.77 -16.55 -20.35
CA GLN A 162 8.73 -16.47 -21.46
C GLN A 162 8.21 -15.62 -22.63
N ASP A 163 6.90 -15.55 -22.83
CA ASP A 163 6.21 -14.76 -23.85
C ASP A 163 6.32 -13.23 -23.64
N LEU A 164 7.01 -12.80 -22.60
CA LEU A 164 7.27 -11.40 -22.23
C LEU A 164 8.77 -11.09 -22.05
N GLN A 165 9.65 -12.06 -22.33
CA GLN A 165 11.09 -11.83 -22.51
C GLN A 165 11.38 -11.44 -23.96
#